data_AF-A0A418F5P3-F1
#
_entry.id   AF-A0A418F5P3-F1
#
_cell.length_a   1.000
_cell.length_b   1.000
_cell.length_c   1.000
_cell.angle_alpha   90.00
_cell.angle_beta   90.00
_cell.angle_gamma   90.00
#
_symmetry.space_group_name_H-M   'P 1'
#
loop_
_entity.id
_entity.type
_entity.pdbx_description
1 polymer ?
#
loop_
_entity_poly.entity_id
_entity_poly.type
_entity_poly.pdbx_seq_one_letter_code
_entity_poly.pdbx_strand_id
1 'polypeptide(L)'
;MGVRGYEHCSVLSSVLLVDFVPRVIIKSIAASYKSLDFDSKQVFLLTLARDLHVDAPTLLFRQLLSQLDGGMLFLVHLRADLRQVLGKTSNSKDVVVLRALDQHLQSFLASWFSVGFLRLERVTYEQSPGALLEKIIRYEAVHPVGTIIELKRRLGRGRRCFAFFHPRYSIVP
;
A
#
# COMPACT_ATOMS: atom_id res chain seq x y z
N MET A 1 27.56 -20.96 23.19
CA MET A 1 26.17 -20.62 22.80
C MET A 1 26.02 -19.11 22.97
N GLY A 2 26.08 -18.25 21.97
CA GLY A 2 25.68 -18.38 20.58
C GLY A 2 24.43 -17.56 20.25
N VAL A 3 24.22 -16.38 20.86
CA VAL A 3 23.16 -15.44 20.46
C VAL A 3 23.79 -14.31 19.62
N ARG A 4 23.80 -14.52 18.31
CA ARG A 4 23.89 -13.44 17.32
C ARG A 4 22.46 -13.09 16.92
N GLY A 5 22.15 -11.80 16.83
CA GLY A 5 21.01 -11.35 16.05
C GLY A 5 20.14 -10.27 16.67
N TYR A 6 20.70 -9.11 17.06
CA TYR A 6 19.92 -7.87 17.23
C TYR A 6 20.80 -6.63 16.97
N GLU A 7 21.42 -6.52 15.78
CA GLU A 7 22.19 -5.31 15.43
C GLU A 7 21.59 -4.49 14.28
N HIS A 8 20.40 -4.83 13.76
CA HIS A 8 19.80 -4.10 12.64
C HIS A 8 18.73 -3.04 13.03
N CYS A 9 18.41 -2.88 14.32
CA CYS A 9 17.34 -1.97 14.75
C CYS A 9 17.84 -0.59 15.27
N SER A 10 19.14 -0.40 15.45
CA SER A 10 19.72 0.83 16.01
C SER A 10 19.94 1.96 14.99
N VAL A 11 19.75 1.70 13.70
CA VAL A 11 19.99 2.70 12.63
C VAL A 11 18.82 3.68 12.49
N LEU A 12 17.64 3.36 13.01
CA LEU A 12 16.45 4.21 12.87
C LEU A 12 16.44 5.40 13.84
N SER A 13 17.07 5.28 15.01
CA SER A 13 16.99 6.29 16.07
C SER A 13 17.89 7.51 15.85
N SER A 14 18.91 7.44 14.99
CA SER A 14 19.88 8.52 14.76
C SER A 14 19.66 9.33 13.47
N VAL A 15 18.62 9.02 12.69
CA VAL A 15 18.35 9.64 11.37
C VAL A 15 17.31 10.78 11.44
N LEU A 16 16.83 11.14 12.64
CA LEU A 16 15.82 12.19 12.84
C LEU A 16 16.38 13.62 12.96
N LEU A 17 17.61 13.84 12.53
CA LEU A 17 18.16 15.17 12.27
C LEU A 17 18.63 15.19 10.81
N VAL A 18 18.08 16.15 10.04
CA VAL A 18 18.27 16.43 8.60
C VAL A 18 17.33 15.66 7.63
N ASP A 19 16.39 16.41 7.07
CA ASP A 19 15.15 16.09 6.30
C ASP A 19 15.27 15.22 5.02
N PHE A 20 16.23 14.30 4.93
CA PHE A 20 16.37 13.48 3.74
C PHE A 20 16.92 12.08 4.02
N VAL A 21 16.06 11.06 3.97
CA VAL A 21 16.53 9.66 3.90
C VAL A 21 17.11 9.37 2.50
N PRO A 22 18.38 8.93 2.39
CA PRO A 22 19.00 8.56 1.11
C PRO A 22 18.25 7.46 0.35
N ARG A 23 18.23 7.55 -0.98
CA ARG A 23 17.53 6.59 -1.88
C ARG A 23 17.92 5.14 -1.66
N VAL A 24 19.18 4.86 -1.36
CA VAL A 24 19.67 3.51 -1.09
C VAL A 24 19.01 2.93 0.16
N ILE A 25 18.86 3.75 1.20
CA ILE A 25 18.21 3.36 2.46
C ILE A 25 16.72 3.12 2.23
N ILE A 26 16.03 4.04 1.54
CA ILE A 26 14.60 3.87 1.23
C ILE A 26 14.35 2.58 0.42
N LYS A 27 15.17 2.32 -0.61
CA LYS A 27 15.06 1.10 -1.42
C LYS A 27 15.31 -0.16 -0.59
N SER A 28 16.33 -0.15 0.26
CA SER A 28 16.65 -1.27 1.14
C SER A 28 15.51 -1.57 2.11
N ILE A 29 15.00 -0.55 2.81
CA ILE A 29 13.88 -0.70 3.76
C ILE A 29 12.64 -1.25 3.04
N ALA A 30 12.28 -0.68 1.89
CA ALA A 30 11.10 -1.12 1.16
C ALA A 30 11.24 -2.56 0.61
N ALA A 31 12.45 -2.98 0.24
CA ALA A 31 12.72 -4.35 -0.17
C ALA A 31 12.62 -5.32 1.01
N SER A 32 13.29 -5.00 2.14
CA SER A 32 13.24 -5.80 3.35
C SER A 32 11.83 -5.93 3.91
N TYR A 33 11.06 -4.83 3.94
CA TYR A 33 9.68 -4.82 4.42
C TYR A 33 8.78 -5.81 3.68
N LYS A 34 8.95 -5.95 2.36
CA LYS A 34 8.15 -6.88 1.54
C LYS A 34 8.37 -8.35 1.92
N SER A 35 9.56 -8.70 2.40
CA SER A 35 9.90 -10.06 2.82
C SER A 35 9.56 -10.36 4.28
N LEU A 36 9.13 -9.37 5.07
CA LEU A 36 8.79 -9.58 6.47
C LEU A 36 7.52 -10.42 6.64
N ASP A 37 7.55 -11.31 7.62
CA ASP A 37 6.35 -11.97 8.14
C ASP A 37 5.45 -10.98 8.89
N PHE A 38 4.27 -11.44 9.28
CA PHE A 38 3.27 -10.59 9.92
C PHE A 38 3.76 -9.96 11.24
N ASP A 39 4.42 -10.74 12.10
CA ASP A 39 4.86 -10.27 13.41
C ASP A 39 5.98 -9.25 13.26
N SER A 40 6.92 -9.51 12.34
CA SER A 40 7.97 -8.55 11.98
C SER A 40 7.42 -7.25 11.39
N LYS A 41 6.38 -7.32 10.54
CA LYS A 41 5.70 -6.12 10.02
C LYS A 41 5.00 -5.34 11.13
N GLN A 42 4.40 -6.02 12.09
CA GLN A 42 3.78 -5.38 13.24
C GLN A 42 4.81 -4.59 14.06
N VAL A 43 5.97 -5.17 14.35
CA VAL A 43 7.06 -4.47 15.05
C VAL A 43 7.52 -3.26 14.24
N PHE A 44 7.76 -3.43 12.94
CA PHE A 44 8.17 -2.33 12.06
C PHE A 44 7.17 -1.17 12.07
N LEU A 45 5.88 -1.46 11.92
CA LEU A 45 4.83 -0.45 11.88
C LEU A 45 4.65 0.26 13.22
N LEU A 46 4.83 -0.45 14.34
CA LEU A 46 4.80 0.15 15.67
C LEU A 46 5.98 1.09 15.89
N THR A 47 7.20 0.68 15.50
CA THR A 47 8.38 1.54 15.55
C THR A 47 8.16 2.77 14.69
N LEU A 48 7.73 2.58 13.44
CA LEU A 48 7.42 3.65 12.51
C LEU A 48 6.38 4.63 13.07
N ALA A 49 5.30 4.13 13.69
CA ALA A 49 4.24 4.95 14.27
C ALA A 49 4.67 5.72 15.52
N ARG A 50 5.64 5.21 16.28
CA ARG A 50 6.17 5.87 17.48
C ARG A 50 7.23 6.93 17.14
N ASP A 51 8.09 6.62 16.18
CA ASP A 51 9.22 7.47 15.79
C ASP A 51 8.78 8.62 14.87
N LEU A 52 7.73 8.43 14.06
CA LEU A 52 7.14 9.49 13.27
C LEU A 52 6.12 10.27 14.09
N HIS A 53 6.56 11.37 14.71
CA HIS A 53 5.66 12.39 15.26
C HIS A 53 4.77 13.01 14.17
N VAL A 54 3.65 13.63 14.56
CA VAL A 54 2.53 14.06 13.68
C VAL A 54 2.96 14.80 12.40
N ASP A 55 4.06 15.55 12.41
CA ASP A 55 4.51 16.36 11.25
C ASP A 55 5.48 15.64 10.29
N ALA A 56 6.17 14.58 10.73
CA ALA A 56 7.19 13.86 9.96
C ALA A 56 6.68 12.87 8.87
N PRO A 57 5.52 12.18 9.01
CA PRO A 57 5.08 11.14 8.08
C PRO A 57 4.95 11.63 6.64
N THR A 58 4.50 12.88 6.46
CA THR A 58 4.25 13.44 5.12
C THR A 58 5.52 13.51 4.28
N LEU A 59 6.65 13.89 4.89
CA LEU A 59 7.93 13.96 4.19
C LEU A 59 8.40 12.56 3.79
N LEU A 60 8.37 11.60 4.70
CA LEU A 60 8.74 10.22 4.42
C LEU A 60 7.87 9.63 3.28
N PHE A 61 6.56 9.84 3.30
CA PHE A 61 5.67 9.33 2.25
C PHE A 61 5.97 9.97 0.88
N ARG A 62 6.29 11.27 0.85
CA ARG A 62 6.75 11.95 -0.37
C ARG A 62 8.08 11.40 -0.87
N GLN A 63 9.01 11.09 0.02
CA GLN A 63 10.28 10.47 -0.34
C GLN A 63 10.07 9.05 -0.88
N LEU A 64 9.24 8.23 -0.22
CA LEU A 64 8.87 6.90 -0.70
C LEU A 64 8.26 6.98 -2.11
N LEU A 65 7.36 7.94 -2.34
CA LEU A 65 6.71 8.11 -3.64
C LEU A 65 7.67 8.58 -4.75
N SER A 66 8.62 9.47 -4.42
CA SER A 66 9.56 10.05 -5.39
C SER A 66 10.79 9.18 -5.66
N GLN A 67 11.23 8.39 -4.69
CA GLN A 67 12.50 7.65 -4.76
C GLN A 67 12.34 6.17 -5.11
N LEU A 68 11.16 5.58 -4.86
CA LEU A 68 10.84 4.19 -5.18
C LEU A 68 10.06 4.06 -6.48
N ASP A 69 10.55 3.16 -7.33
CA ASP A 69 9.79 2.65 -8.46
C ASP A 69 8.60 1.83 -7.91
N GLY A 70 7.38 2.34 -8.09
CA GLY A 70 6.18 1.78 -7.47
C GLY A 70 5.92 2.21 -6.03
N GLY A 71 6.47 3.35 -5.58
CA GLY A 71 6.27 3.86 -4.21
C GLY A 71 4.80 4.04 -3.79
N MET A 72 3.92 4.39 -4.73
CA MET A 72 2.48 4.48 -4.46
C MET A 72 1.89 3.12 -4.06
N LEU A 73 2.16 2.07 -4.84
CA LEU A 73 1.71 0.71 -4.52
C LEU A 73 2.30 0.22 -3.19
N PHE A 74 3.55 0.58 -2.90
CA PHE A 74 4.16 0.29 -1.60
C PHE A 74 3.37 0.94 -0.44
N LEU A 75 3.03 2.22 -0.54
CA LEU A 75 2.24 2.92 0.48
C LEU A 75 0.83 2.35 0.65
N VAL A 76 0.19 1.93 -0.45
CA VAL A 76 -1.12 1.24 -0.41
C VAL A 76 -1.01 -0.08 0.34
N HIS A 77 0.01 -0.90 0.05
CA HIS A 77 0.25 -2.15 0.76
C HIS A 77 0.64 -1.94 2.23
N LEU A 78 1.47 -0.93 2.52
CA LEU A 78 1.84 -0.55 3.88
C LEU A 78 0.60 -0.21 4.71
N ARG A 79 -0.34 0.54 4.15
CA ARG A 79 -1.62 0.84 4.81
C ARG A 79 -2.50 -0.39 4.96
N ALA A 80 -2.52 -1.29 3.98
CA ALA A 80 -3.27 -2.54 4.08
C ALA A 80 -2.73 -3.42 5.24
N ASP A 81 -1.40 -3.57 5.32
CA ASP A 81 -0.72 -4.27 6.41
C ASP A 81 -1.01 -3.60 7.77
N LEU A 82 -0.94 -2.27 7.84
CA LEU A 82 -1.28 -1.48 9.03
C LEU A 82 -2.71 -1.74 9.53
N ARG A 83 -3.68 -1.81 8.62
CA ARG A 83 -5.08 -2.12 8.98
C ARG A 83 -5.24 -3.55 9.49
N GLN A 84 -4.49 -4.51 8.96
CA GLN A 84 -4.48 -5.88 9.49
C GLN A 84 -3.89 -5.94 10.90
N VAL A 85 -2.79 -5.21 11.14
CA VAL A 85 -2.15 -5.10 12.47
C VAL A 85 -3.11 -4.44 13.47
N LEU A 86 -3.77 -3.34 13.09
CA LEU A 86 -4.79 -2.69 13.92
C LEU A 86 -5.92 -3.65 14.31
N GLY A 87 -6.34 -4.53 13.38
CA GLY A 87 -7.38 -5.52 13.65
C GLY A 87 -6.99 -6.61 14.66
N LYS A 88 -5.68 -6.84 14.86
CA LYS A 88 -5.16 -7.86 15.80
C LYS A 88 -4.52 -7.27 17.07
N THR A 89 -4.35 -5.95 17.13
CA THR A 89 -3.68 -5.28 18.27
C THR A 89 -4.68 -5.01 19.39
N SER A 90 -4.42 -5.57 20.57
CA SER A 90 -5.28 -5.37 21.76
C SER A 90 -4.78 -4.31 22.73
N ASN A 91 -3.50 -3.91 22.65
CA ASN A 91 -2.91 -2.90 23.53
C ASN A 91 -3.42 -1.50 23.16
N SER A 92 -4.06 -0.82 24.11
CA SER A 92 -4.68 0.50 23.89
C SER A 92 -3.69 1.58 23.46
N LYS A 93 -2.46 1.59 24.00
CA LYS A 93 -1.43 2.58 23.63
C LYS A 93 -0.96 2.39 22.19
N ASP A 94 -0.76 1.13 21.80
CA ASP A 94 -0.32 0.76 20.46
C ASP A 94 -1.39 1.08 19.41
N VAL A 95 -2.66 0.83 19.75
CA VAL A 95 -3.79 1.18 18.88
C VAL A 95 -3.84 2.68 18.61
N VAL A 96 -3.58 3.54 19.61
CA VAL A 96 -3.62 5.00 19.43
C VAL A 96 -2.56 5.47 18.43
N VAL A 97 -1.31 5.03 18.59
CA VAL A 97 -0.22 5.45 17.67
C VAL A 97 -0.40 4.87 16.26
N LEU A 98 -0.84 3.61 16.13
CA LEU A 98 -1.11 3.00 14.83
C LEU A 98 -2.29 3.68 14.11
N ARG A 99 -3.33 4.12 14.84
CA ARG A 99 -4.44 4.89 14.27
C ARG A 99 -4.00 6.25 13.76
N ALA A 100 -3.13 6.94 14.50
CA ALA A 100 -2.57 8.22 14.04
C ALA A 100 -1.79 8.04 12.73
N LEU A 101 -0.98 6.97 12.62
CA LEU A 101 -0.27 6.65 11.38
C LEU A 101 -1.24 6.31 10.23
N ASP A 102 -2.31 5.53 10.48
CA ASP A 102 -3.31 5.21 9.45
C ASP A 102 -4.05 6.46 8.97
N GLN A 103 -4.39 7.39 9.85
CA GLN A 103 -5.04 8.66 9.50
C GLN A 103 -4.14 9.53 8.60
N HIS A 104 -2.83 9.59 8.89
CA HIS A 104 -1.89 10.30 8.03
C HIS A 104 -1.74 9.62 6.66
N LEU A 105 -1.58 8.30 6.62
CA LEU A 105 -1.54 7.54 5.36
C LEU A 105 -2.84 7.69 4.56
N GLN A 106 -3.98 7.68 5.24
CA GLN A 106 -5.29 7.91 4.62
C GLN A 106 -5.34 9.28 3.96
N SER A 107 -5.02 10.34 4.70
CA SER A 107 -5.10 11.71 4.20
C SER A 107 -4.13 11.93 3.04
N PHE A 108 -2.91 11.37 3.15
CA PHE A 108 -1.93 11.40 2.08
C PHE A 108 -2.46 10.68 0.84
N LEU A 109 -2.86 9.41 0.94
CA LEU A 109 -3.38 8.64 -0.19
C LEU A 109 -4.64 9.28 -0.79
N ALA A 110 -5.55 9.82 0.02
CA ALA A 110 -6.75 10.51 -0.47
C ALA A 110 -6.40 11.71 -1.37
N SER A 111 -5.34 12.46 -1.05
CA SER A 111 -4.88 13.57 -1.90
C SER A 111 -4.34 13.09 -3.25
N TRP A 112 -3.74 11.88 -3.30
CA TRP A 112 -3.18 11.29 -4.52
C TRP A 112 -4.19 10.48 -5.34
N PHE A 113 -5.25 9.96 -4.71
CA PHE A 113 -6.34 9.23 -5.36
C PHE A 113 -7.60 10.11 -5.53
N SER A 114 -7.43 11.43 -5.62
CA SER A 114 -8.53 12.34 -5.91
C SER A 114 -9.12 12.08 -7.30
N VAL A 115 -10.43 12.31 -7.45
CA VAL A 115 -11.19 12.05 -8.69
C VAL A 115 -10.56 12.74 -9.90
N GLY A 116 -9.95 13.92 -9.71
CA GLY A 116 -9.25 14.64 -10.79
C GLY A 116 -8.04 13.90 -11.38
N PHE A 117 -7.50 12.90 -10.69
CA PHE A 117 -6.39 12.08 -11.19
C PHE A 117 -6.86 10.77 -11.81
N LEU A 118 -8.06 10.27 -11.48
CA LEU A 118 -8.52 8.96 -11.91
C LEU A 118 -9.16 9.03 -13.30
N ARG A 119 -8.79 8.08 -14.17
CA ARG A 119 -9.42 7.93 -15.48
C ARG A 119 -10.50 6.86 -15.40
N LEU A 120 -11.73 7.23 -15.77
CA LEU A 120 -12.80 6.25 -15.94
C LEU A 120 -12.67 5.61 -17.32
N GLU A 121 -12.38 4.32 -17.37
CA GLU A 121 -12.26 3.59 -18.63
C GLU A 121 -13.33 2.48 -18.70
N ARG A 122 -13.86 2.26 -19.91
CA ARG A 122 -14.81 1.17 -20.16
C ARG A 122 -14.03 -0.14 -20.29
N VAL A 123 -14.42 -1.14 -19.51
CA VAL A 123 -13.89 -2.50 -19.62
C VAL A 123 -14.73 -3.27 -20.62
N THR A 124 -14.09 -3.89 -21.61
CA THR A 124 -14.73 -4.76 -22.59
C THR A 124 -13.94 -6.06 -22.72
N TYR A 125 -14.60 -7.15 -23.07
CA TYR A 125 -13.91 -8.44 -23.21
C TYR A 125 -12.89 -8.41 -24.36
N GLU A 126 -13.20 -7.69 -25.44
CA GLU A 126 -12.42 -7.68 -26.67
C GLU A 126 -11.22 -6.72 -26.62
N GLN A 127 -11.32 -5.59 -25.91
CA GLN A 127 -10.29 -4.53 -25.94
C GLN A 127 -9.44 -4.48 -24.67
N SER A 128 -9.93 -5.01 -23.54
CA SER A 128 -9.20 -4.96 -22.29
C SER A 128 -8.11 -6.05 -22.22
N PRO A 129 -6.90 -5.74 -21.71
CA PRO A 129 -5.84 -6.74 -21.54
C PRO A 129 -6.27 -7.90 -20.64
N GLY A 130 -5.84 -9.13 -20.95
CA GLY A 130 -6.16 -10.32 -20.15
C GLY A 130 -5.78 -10.18 -18.66
N ALA A 131 -4.63 -9.57 -18.38
CA ALA A 131 -4.19 -9.30 -17.01
C ALA A 131 -5.12 -8.35 -16.21
N LEU A 132 -5.82 -7.44 -16.89
CA LEU A 132 -6.86 -6.61 -16.27
C LEU A 132 -8.10 -7.46 -15.95
N LEU A 133 -8.54 -8.28 -16.90
CA LEU A 133 -9.70 -9.17 -16.73
C LEU A 133 -9.49 -10.16 -15.58
N GLU A 134 -8.29 -10.73 -15.44
CA GLU A 134 -7.91 -11.59 -14.32
C GLU A 134 -8.01 -10.88 -12.96
N LYS A 135 -7.61 -9.61 -12.89
CA LYS A 135 -7.75 -8.81 -11.67
C LYS A 135 -9.21 -8.53 -11.34
N ILE A 136 -10.03 -8.21 -12.33
CA ILE A 136 -11.47 -8.00 -12.12
C ILE A 136 -12.12 -9.27 -11.57
N ILE A 137 -11.78 -10.44 -12.13
CA ILE A 137 -12.22 -11.73 -11.62
C ILE A 137 -11.81 -11.93 -10.16
N ARG A 138 -10.54 -11.65 -9.84
CA ARG A 138 -9.97 -11.84 -8.50
C ARG A 138 -10.55 -10.89 -7.45
N TYR A 139 -10.84 -9.65 -7.81
CA TYR A 139 -11.20 -8.58 -6.87
C TYR A 139 -12.70 -8.25 -6.86
N GLU A 140 -13.54 -9.00 -7.58
CA GLU A 140 -14.99 -8.88 -7.52
C GLU A 140 -15.52 -9.26 -6.13
N ALA A 141 -15.92 -8.26 -5.36
CA ALA A 141 -16.30 -8.43 -3.95
C ALA A 141 -17.80 -8.70 -3.73
N VAL A 142 -18.66 -8.44 -4.72
CA VAL A 142 -20.12 -8.54 -4.54
C VAL A 142 -20.65 -9.86 -5.07
N HIS A 143 -20.27 -10.23 -6.29
CA HIS A 143 -20.73 -11.47 -6.94
C HIS A 143 -19.53 -12.19 -7.57
N PRO A 144 -18.85 -13.10 -6.84
CA PRO A 144 -17.63 -13.74 -7.32
C PRO A 144 -17.76 -14.26 -8.74
N VAL A 145 -16.79 -13.93 -9.60
CA VAL A 145 -16.69 -14.46 -10.95
C VAL A 145 -15.71 -15.63 -10.90
N GLY A 146 -16.17 -16.83 -11.26
CA GLY A 146 -15.33 -18.03 -11.15
C GLY A 146 -14.41 -18.24 -12.37
N THR A 147 -14.78 -17.69 -13.54
CA THR A 147 -14.10 -17.98 -14.80
C THR A 147 -14.10 -16.80 -15.78
N ILE A 148 -13.17 -16.81 -16.73
CA ILE A 148 -13.11 -15.83 -17.83
C ILE A 148 -14.37 -15.85 -18.72
N ILE A 149 -14.99 -17.02 -18.89
CA ILE A 149 -16.22 -17.19 -19.67
C ILE A 149 -17.40 -16.52 -18.97
N GLU A 150 -17.46 -16.60 -17.64
CA GLU A 150 -18.45 -15.88 -16.86
C GLU A 150 -18.25 -14.37 -16.95
N LEU A 151 -16.99 -13.89 -16.84
CA LEU A 151 -16.70 -12.47 -17.02
C LEU A 151 -17.14 -11.98 -18.40
N LYS A 152 -16.88 -12.74 -19.48
CA LYS A 152 -17.33 -12.40 -20.84
C LYS A 152 -18.84 -12.19 -20.90
N ARG A 153 -19.63 -13.02 -20.23
CA ARG A 153 -21.10 -12.85 -20.16
C ARG A 153 -21.48 -11.57 -19.40
N ARG A 154 -20.73 -11.16 -18.39
CA ARG A 154 -20.95 -9.89 -17.65
C ARG A 154 -20.53 -8.65 -18.45
N LEU A 155 -19.56 -8.79 -19.35
CA LEU A 155 -19.11 -7.73 -20.27
C LEU A 155 -19.85 -7.73 -21.63
N GLY A 156 -20.81 -8.64 -21.81
CA GLY A 156 -21.53 -8.85 -23.06
C GLY A 156 -22.52 -7.73 -23.43
N ARG A 157 -23.23 -7.94 -24.54
CA ARG A 157 -24.24 -6.99 -25.05
C ARG A 157 -25.27 -6.62 -23.98
N GLY A 158 -25.64 -5.34 -23.94
CA GLY A 158 -26.58 -4.79 -22.95
C GLY A 158 -25.98 -4.52 -21.56
N ARG A 159 -24.70 -4.85 -21.33
CA ARG A 159 -24.00 -4.61 -20.07
C ARG A 159 -22.84 -3.65 -20.26
N ARG A 160 -22.55 -2.84 -19.25
CA ARG A 160 -21.44 -1.88 -19.26
C ARG A 160 -20.69 -2.00 -17.94
N CYS A 161 -19.39 -2.21 -18.03
CA CYS A 161 -18.47 -2.23 -16.90
C CYS A 161 -17.48 -1.10 -17.08
N PHE A 162 -17.19 -0.39 -15.99
CA PHE A 162 -16.23 0.69 -15.95
C PHE A 162 -15.30 0.48 -14.76
N ALA A 163 -14.07 0.94 -14.89
CA ALA A 163 -13.08 0.91 -13.83
C ALA A 163 -12.33 2.25 -13.79
N PHE A 164 -11.88 2.63 -12.59
CA PHE A 164 -11.06 3.80 -12.39
C PHE A 164 -9.59 3.41 -12.44
N PHE A 165 -8.79 4.12 -13.23
CA PHE A 165 -7.36 3.88 -13.35
C PHE A 165 -6.58 5.08 -12.86
N HIS A 166 -5.61 4.84 -12.00
CA HIS A 166 -4.64 5.86 -11.63
C HIS A 166 -3.61 6.02 -12.77
N PRO A 167 -3.15 7.22 -13.16
CA PRO A 167 -2.30 7.42 -14.34
C PRO A 167 -0.96 6.68 -14.28
N ARG A 168 -0.49 6.37 -13.07
CA ARG A 168 0.71 5.57 -12.82
C ARG A 168 0.51 4.06 -12.95
N TYR A 169 -0.74 3.57 -13.00
CA TYR A 169 -1.07 2.15 -13.05
C TYR A 169 -2.24 1.90 -14.02
N SER A 170 -1.93 1.59 -15.28
CA SER A 170 -2.94 1.32 -16.32
C SER A 170 -3.55 -0.08 -16.26
N ILE A 171 -2.97 -1.00 -15.48
CA ILE A 171 -3.38 -2.42 -15.44
C ILE A 171 -3.99 -2.80 -14.08
N VAL A 172 -4.03 -1.89 -13.10
CA VAL A 172 -4.67 -2.11 -11.79
C VAL A 172 -5.86 -1.16 -11.72
N PRO A 173 -7.10 -1.67 -11.81
CA PRO A 173 -8.31 -0.88 -11.59
C PRO A 173 -8.56 -0.60 -10.10
#